data_AF-A0A965E2R4-F1
#
_entry.id   AF-A0A965E2R4-F1
#
_cell.length_a   1.000
_cell.length_b   1.000
_cell.length_c   1.000
_cell.angle_alpha   90.00
_cell.angle_beta   90.00
_cell.angle_gamma   90.00
#
_symmetry.space_group_name_H-M   'P 1'
#
loop_
_entity.id
_entity.type
_entity.pdbx_description
1 polymer ?
#
loop_
_entity_poly.entity_id
_entity_poly.type
_entity_poly.pdbx_seq_one_letter_code
_entity_poly.pdbx_strand_id
1 'polypeptide(L)'
;MILLIVMLVIVYVVLTLLLSAWTLWFSGYLYSEPTGQIEWRGPVAGVAVFGCVLLWVFLAYRSPDTYRSLWEFSSREVSTPFKELQVPNERGETERFVYIKGLRQYHLDGKQNLKQIPSRPTLMTVVEGDAKSVFKPERDEKGKLLIRKNQSMFASQQEPLRYLDENGRVMLEDSLGQITTFKTSNFTANIFLNVLMLGGWFAALWPLLRFQWSHALGQALVFWLVMMMFVMPPLLNYVESVAKERAKTATIVR
;
A
#
# COMPACT_ATOMS: atom_id res chain seq x y z
N MET A 1 -14.74 9.97 -12.44
CA MET A 1 -15.60 10.21 -11.25
C MET A 1 -16.94 9.48 -11.33
N ILE A 2 -17.74 9.65 -12.40
CA ILE A 2 -19.04 8.97 -12.55
C ILE A 2 -18.92 7.44 -12.43
N LEU A 3 -17.95 6.84 -13.12
CA LEU A 3 -17.68 5.39 -13.06
C LEU A 3 -17.35 4.89 -11.65
N LEU A 4 -16.65 5.69 -10.83
CA LEU A 4 -16.38 5.35 -9.43
C LEU A 4 -17.68 5.28 -8.63
N ILE A 5 -18.58 6.25 -8.83
CA ILE A 5 -19.89 6.27 -8.17
C ILE A 5 -20.71 5.06 -8.60
N VAL A 6 -20.76 4.76 -9.90
CA VAL A 6 -21.46 3.57 -10.43
C VAL A 6 -20.91 2.28 -9.81
N MET A 7 -19.59 2.13 -9.75
CA MET A 7 -18.96 0.96 -9.13
C MET A 7 -19.31 0.85 -7.64
N LEU A 8 -19.31 1.95 -6.89
CA LEU A 8 -19.71 1.95 -5.48
C LEU A 8 -21.18 1.56 -5.29
N VAL A 9 -22.08 2.05 -6.16
CA VAL A 9 -23.49 1.65 -6.15
C VAL A 9 -23.64 0.16 -6.45
N ILE A 10 -22.91 -0.36 -7.44
CA ILE A 10 -22.92 -1.80 -7.76
C ILE A 10 -22.44 -2.62 -6.57
N VAL A 11 -21.33 -2.23 -5.92
CA VAL A 11 -20.83 -2.92 -4.72
C VAL A 11 -21.89 -2.93 -3.61
N TYR A 12 -22.56 -1.81 -3.35
CA TYR A 12 -23.63 -1.75 -2.36
C TYR A 12 -24.81 -2.69 -2.68
N VAL A 13 -25.28 -2.68 -3.93
CA VAL A 13 -26.38 -3.55 -4.38
C VAL A 13 -25.98 -5.02 -4.26
N VAL A 14 -24.77 -5.38 -4.72
CA VAL A 14 -24.25 -6.75 -4.63
C VAL A 14 -24.14 -7.19 -3.17
N LEU A 15 -23.59 -6.36 -2.28
CA LEU A 15 -23.51 -6.68 -0.85
C LEU A 15 -24.88 -6.92 -0.23
N THR A 16 -25.86 -6.07 -0.56
CA THR A 16 -27.24 -6.19 -0.07
C THR A 16 -27.88 -7.50 -0.53
N LEU A 17 -27.79 -7.81 -1.83
CA LEU A 17 -28.36 -9.04 -2.40
C LEU A 17 -27.64 -10.28 -1.87
N LEU A 18 -26.31 -10.25 -1.80
CA LEU A 18 -25.49 -11.33 -1.29
C LEU A 18 -25.85 -11.64 0.16
N LEU A 19 -25.86 -10.63 1.04
CA LEU A 19 -26.19 -10.81 2.45
C LEU A 19 -27.62 -11.33 2.63
N SER A 20 -28.58 -10.82 1.86
CA SER A 20 -29.98 -11.27 1.93
C SER A 20 -30.12 -12.74 1.50
N ALA A 21 -29.62 -13.08 0.31
CA ALA A 21 -29.72 -14.42 -0.25
C ALA A 21 -28.92 -15.44 0.58
N TRP A 22 -27.70 -15.07 0.98
CA TRP A 22 -26.89 -15.90 1.86
C TRP A 22 -27.56 -16.14 3.21
N THR A 23 -28.21 -15.12 3.78
CA THR A 23 -28.92 -15.27 5.05
C THR A 23 -30.08 -16.24 4.92
N LEU A 24 -30.89 -16.13 3.88
CA LEU A 24 -32.00 -17.05 3.64
C LEU A 24 -31.51 -18.49 3.45
N TRP A 25 -30.47 -18.68 2.64
CA TRP A 25 -29.90 -20.00 2.39
C TRP A 25 -29.25 -20.61 3.64
N PHE A 26 -28.35 -19.88 4.30
CA PHE A 26 -27.60 -20.38 5.46
C PHE A 26 -28.50 -20.59 6.67
N SER A 27 -29.48 -19.68 6.88
CA SER A 27 -30.47 -19.85 7.95
C SER A 27 -31.34 -21.08 7.72
N GLY A 28 -31.84 -21.29 6.50
CA GLY A 28 -32.63 -22.49 6.18
C GLY A 28 -31.82 -23.81 6.21
N TYR A 29 -30.50 -23.74 6.01
CA TYR A 29 -29.64 -24.93 6.03
C TYR A 29 -29.25 -25.36 7.46
N LEU A 30 -28.88 -24.40 8.33
CA LEU A 30 -28.38 -24.72 9.68
C LEU A 30 -29.40 -24.50 10.80
N TYR A 31 -30.39 -23.64 10.60
CA TYR A 31 -31.34 -23.25 11.63
C TYR A 31 -32.76 -23.72 11.26
N SER A 32 -33.55 -24.02 12.28
CA SER A 32 -34.93 -24.53 12.11
C SER A 32 -35.90 -23.45 11.64
N GLU A 33 -35.58 -22.18 11.87
CA GLU A 33 -36.43 -21.04 11.54
C GLU A 33 -35.66 -20.02 10.68
N PRO A 34 -36.20 -19.66 9.49
CA PRO A 34 -35.62 -18.59 8.69
C PRO A 34 -35.62 -17.27 9.45
N THR A 35 -34.57 -16.47 9.26
CA THR A 35 -34.52 -15.12 9.85
C THR A 35 -35.62 -14.26 9.25
N GLY A 36 -36.61 -13.87 10.08
CA GLY A 36 -37.68 -12.98 9.65
C GLY A 36 -37.19 -11.57 9.31
N GLN A 37 -37.99 -10.86 8.50
CA GLN A 37 -37.79 -9.46 8.13
C GLN A 37 -36.51 -9.17 7.30
N ILE A 38 -36.13 -10.10 6.41
CA ILE A 38 -34.91 -9.97 5.61
C ILE A 38 -34.97 -8.76 4.66
N GLU A 39 -36.18 -8.32 4.28
CA GLU A 39 -36.42 -7.23 3.35
C GLU A 39 -35.79 -5.90 3.75
N TRP A 40 -35.67 -5.61 5.06
CA TRP A 40 -34.97 -4.41 5.55
C TRP A 40 -33.63 -4.74 6.21
N ARG A 41 -33.51 -5.92 6.83
CA ARG A 41 -32.27 -6.33 7.51
C ARG A 41 -31.13 -6.54 6.53
N GLY A 42 -31.40 -7.14 5.37
CA GLY A 42 -30.43 -7.32 4.30
C GLY A 42 -29.83 -6.00 3.82
N PRO A 43 -30.65 -5.01 3.42
CA PRO A 43 -30.18 -3.67 3.09
C PRO A 43 -29.42 -2.98 4.22
N VAL A 44 -29.91 -3.02 5.46
CA VAL A 44 -29.23 -2.38 6.61
C VAL A 44 -27.87 -3.04 6.89
N ALA A 45 -27.78 -4.36 6.79
CA ALA A 45 -26.52 -5.09 6.88
C ALA A 45 -25.57 -4.72 5.74
N GLY A 46 -26.08 -4.58 4.52
CA GLY A 46 -25.35 -4.06 3.36
C GLY A 46 -24.80 -2.66 3.61
N VAL A 47 -25.60 -1.75 4.17
CA VAL A 47 -25.16 -0.40 4.55
C VAL A 47 -24.05 -0.44 5.60
N ALA A 48 -24.14 -1.31 6.61
CA ALA A 48 -23.12 -1.40 7.66
C ALA A 48 -21.74 -1.77 7.09
N VAL A 49 -21.68 -2.79 6.24
CA VAL A 49 -20.43 -3.20 5.56
C VAL A 49 -19.99 -2.15 4.54
N PHE A 50 -20.92 -1.64 3.74
CA PHE A 50 -20.63 -0.63 2.72
C PHE A 50 -20.13 0.68 3.32
N GLY A 51 -20.60 1.08 4.50
CA GLY A 51 -20.09 2.23 5.23
C GLY A 51 -18.60 2.11 5.56
N CYS A 52 -18.15 0.91 5.92
CA CYS A 52 -16.72 0.62 6.11
C CYS A 52 -15.94 0.74 4.80
N VAL A 53 -16.49 0.22 3.69
CA VAL A 53 -15.90 0.35 2.34
C VAL A 53 -15.80 1.81 1.92
N LEU A 54 -16.87 2.59 2.12
CA LEU A 54 -16.92 4.01 1.79
C LEU A 54 -15.89 4.81 2.57
N LEU A 55 -15.76 4.57 3.88
CA LEU A 55 -14.75 5.23 4.69
C LEU A 55 -13.35 4.92 4.16
N TRP A 56 -13.06 3.66 3.82
CA TRP A 56 -11.77 3.27 3.27
C TRP A 56 -11.49 3.93 1.92
N VAL A 57 -12.46 3.89 1.00
CA VAL A 57 -12.38 4.53 -0.31
C VAL A 57 -12.19 6.04 -0.18
N PHE A 58 -12.89 6.68 0.76
CA PHE A 58 -12.73 8.11 1.04
C PHE A 58 -11.31 8.45 1.49
N LEU A 59 -10.76 7.66 2.42
CA LEU A 59 -9.38 7.84 2.89
C LEU A 59 -8.37 7.61 1.76
N ALA A 60 -8.53 6.54 0.97
CA ALA A 60 -7.68 6.23 -0.18
C ALA A 60 -7.74 7.32 -1.27
N TYR A 61 -8.93 7.89 -1.50
CA TYR A 61 -9.11 8.99 -2.44
C TYR A 61 -8.42 10.28 -1.98
N ARG A 62 -8.43 10.57 -0.67
CA ARG A 62 -7.80 11.75 -0.08
C ARG A 62 -6.27 11.63 0.01
N SER A 63 -5.77 10.43 0.23
CA SER A 63 -4.35 10.13 0.35
C SER A 63 -4.00 8.93 -0.54
N PRO A 64 -3.85 9.15 -1.87
CA PRO A 64 -3.49 8.10 -2.79
C PRO A 64 -2.15 7.45 -2.37
N ASP A 65 -1.95 6.18 -2.70
CA ASP A 65 -0.81 5.35 -2.32
C ASP A 65 -0.69 4.97 -0.83
N THR A 66 -1.46 5.59 0.08
CA THR A 66 -1.32 5.36 1.53
C THR A 66 -2.14 4.17 2.04
N TYR A 67 -3.40 4.06 1.60
CA TYR A 67 -4.37 3.09 2.12
C TYR A 67 -4.60 1.97 1.10
N ARG A 68 -3.76 0.93 1.14
CA ARG A 68 -3.83 -0.25 0.25
C ARG A 68 -4.43 -1.48 0.94
N SER A 69 -4.77 -2.50 0.16
CA SER A 69 -5.21 -3.80 0.69
C SER A 69 -4.09 -4.48 1.49
N LEU A 70 -4.40 -5.46 2.35
CA LEU A 70 -3.40 -6.16 3.18
C LEU A 70 -2.22 -6.73 2.39
N TRP A 71 -2.47 -7.21 1.17
CA TRP A 71 -1.48 -7.85 0.32
C TRP A 71 -0.61 -6.88 -0.46
N GLU A 72 -1.11 -5.66 -0.69
CA GLU A 72 -0.40 -4.61 -1.43
C GLU A 72 0.15 -3.52 -0.49
N PHE A 73 -0.18 -3.61 0.81
CA PHE A 73 0.23 -2.63 1.79
C PHE A 73 1.73 -2.75 2.07
N SER A 74 2.45 -1.68 1.74
CA SER A 74 3.79 -1.43 2.23
C SER A 74 3.73 -0.34 3.29
N SER A 75 4.21 -0.64 4.50
CA SER A 75 4.45 0.36 5.54
C SER A 75 5.65 1.27 5.26
N ARG A 76 6.42 0.94 4.21
CA ARG A 76 7.57 1.71 3.76
C ARG A 76 7.13 2.72 2.71
N GLU A 77 7.43 3.97 2.96
CA GLU A 77 7.34 5.03 1.98
C GLU A 77 8.70 5.23 1.34
N VAL A 78 8.73 5.21 0.01
CA VAL A 78 9.91 5.53 -0.79
C VAL A 78 9.93 7.04 -0.96
N SER A 79 10.96 7.72 -0.42
CA SER A 79 11.09 9.17 -0.56
C SER A 79 11.25 9.57 -2.03
N THR A 80 10.93 10.83 -2.34
CA THR A 80 11.30 11.40 -3.64
C THR A 80 12.82 11.28 -3.84
N PRO A 81 13.28 10.97 -5.06
CA PRO A 81 14.69 10.95 -5.38
C PRO A 81 15.37 12.26 -4.98
N PHE A 82 16.52 12.18 -4.34
CA PHE A 82 17.32 13.36 -4.02
C PHE A 82 17.70 14.10 -5.29
N LYS A 83 17.71 15.43 -5.23
CA LYS A 83 18.11 16.26 -6.37
C LYS A 83 19.55 16.00 -6.76
N GLU A 84 20.41 15.78 -5.77
CA GLU A 84 21.86 15.68 -5.95
C GLU A 84 22.45 14.56 -5.10
N LEU A 85 23.36 13.81 -5.72
CA LEU A 85 24.16 12.77 -5.10
C LEU A 85 25.63 13.06 -5.41
N GLN A 86 26.50 12.88 -4.44
CA GLN A 86 27.94 13.01 -4.59
C GLN A 86 28.58 11.64 -4.42
N VAL A 87 29.31 11.17 -5.43
CA VAL A 87 29.92 9.84 -5.45
C VAL A 87 31.42 10.00 -5.73
N PRO A 88 32.31 9.41 -4.92
CA PRO A 88 33.74 9.43 -5.20
C PRO A 88 34.06 8.52 -6.40
N ASN A 89 34.85 9.02 -7.34
CA ASN A 89 35.37 8.25 -8.47
C ASN A 89 36.57 7.38 -8.03
N GLU A 90 37.11 6.55 -8.93
CA GLU A 90 38.25 5.65 -8.67
C GLU A 90 39.50 6.39 -8.15
N ARG A 91 39.64 7.68 -8.46
CA ARG A 91 40.72 8.56 -8.01
C ARG A 91 40.46 9.21 -6.64
N GLY A 92 39.30 8.97 -6.03
CA GLY A 92 38.89 9.59 -4.76
C GLY A 92 38.28 10.99 -4.89
N GLU A 93 38.22 11.55 -6.09
CA GLU A 93 37.57 12.84 -6.38
C GLU A 93 36.04 12.70 -6.35
N THR A 94 35.35 13.69 -5.78
CA THR A 94 33.89 13.65 -5.61
C THR A 94 33.18 14.15 -6.88
N GLU A 95 32.45 13.27 -7.55
CA GLU A 95 31.63 13.58 -8.73
C GLU A 95 30.18 13.88 -8.31
N ARG A 96 29.60 14.94 -8.87
CA ARG A 96 28.22 15.37 -8.60
C ARG A 96 27.26 14.81 -9.65
N PHE A 97 26.28 14.05 -9.19
CA PHE A 97 25.22 13.48 -10.00
C PHE A 97 23.89 14.17 -9.67
N VAL A 98 23.18 14.63 -10.71
CA VAL A 98 21.90 15.33 -10.58
C VAL A 98 20.78 14.47 -11.14
N TYR A 99 19.65 14.42 -10.44
CA TYR A 99 18.48 13.64 -10.87
C TYR A 99 17.72 14.32 -12.01
N ILE A 100 17.57 13.62 -13.14
CA ILE A 100 16.79 14.10 -14.28
C ILE A 100 15.41 13.43 -14.27
N LYS A 101 14.38 14.18 -13.89
CA LYS A 101 13.00 13.66 -13.72
C LYS A 101 12.43 12.97 -14.98
N GLY A 102 12.79 13.43 -16.18
CA GLY A 102 12.32 12.85 -17.44
C GLY A 102 12.89 11.45 -17.72
N LEU A 103 14.17 11.23 -17.40
CA LEU A 103 14.86 9.94 -17.59
C LEU A 103 14.79 9.03 -16.35
N ARG A 104 14.40 9.58 -15.20
CA ARG A 104 14.42 8.92 -13.88
C ARG A 104 15.79 8.36 -13.51
N GLN A 105 16.86 9.00 -13.96
CA GLN A 105 18.24 8.56 -13.78
C GLN A 105 19.12 9.72 -13.33
N TYR A 106 20.23 9.37 -12.70
CA TYR A 106 21.26 10.29 -12.23
C TYR A 106 22.38 10.39 -13.26
N HIS A 107 22.69 11.61 -13.68
CA HIS A 107 23.78 11.91 -14.60
C HIS A 107 24.74 12.92 -14.00
N LEU A 108 26.01 12.80 -14.35
CA LEU A 108 27.05 13.73 -13.95
C LEU A 108 26.65 15.16 -14.37
N ASP A 109 26.66 16.09 -13.42
CA ASP A 109 26.24 17.49 -13.57
C ASP A 109 24.86 17.70 -14.25
N GLY A 110 23.99 16.68 -14.25
CA GLY A 110 22.66 16.75 -14.85
C GLY A 110 22.64 16.82 -16.38
N LYS A 111 23.76 16.55 -17.06
CA LYS A 111 23.81 16.51 -18.52
C LYS A 111 23.59 15.08 -19.03
N GLN A 112 22.58 14.88 -19.87
CA GLN A 112 22.19 13.55 -20.37
C GLN A 112 23.31 12.83 -21.14
N ASN A 113 24.21 13.59 -21.78
CA ASN A 113 25.33 13.04 -22.55
C ASN A 113 26.53 12.64 -21.67
N LEU A 114 26.49 12.93 -20.35
CA LEU A 114 27.54 12.57 -19.42
C LEU A 114 27.27 11.24 -18.71
N LYS A 115 28.34 10.71 -18.13
CA LYS A 115 28.41 9.44 -17.40
C LYS A 115 27.24 9.28 -16.42
N GLN A 116 26.61 8.11 -16.45
CA GLN A 116 25.60 7.70 -15.49
C GLN A 116 26.22 7.32 -14.15
N ILE A 117 25.44 7.42 -13.08
CA ILE A 117 25.88 6.94 -11.76
C ILE A 117 26.28 5.45 -11.87
N PRO A 118 27.42 5.03 -11.28
CA PRO A 118 27.77 3.62 -11.24
C PRO A 118 26.70 2.82 -10.49
N SER A 119 26.43 1.59 -10.90
CA SER A 119 25.40 0.75 -10.26
C SER A 119 25.73 0.39 -8.81
N ARG A 120 27.01 0.35 -8.45
CA ARG A 120 27.51 -0.01 -7.11
C ARG A 120 28.54 1.00 -6.59
N PRO A 121 28.11 2.21 -6.21
CA PRO A 121 29.03 3.20 -5.64
C PRO A 121 29.60 2.72 -4.31
N THR A 122 30.89 2.95 -4.06
CA THR A 122 31.54 2.54 -2.80
C THR A 122 31.06 3.38 -1.61
N LEU A 123 30.63 4.61 -1.88
CA LEU A 123 30.11 5.58 -0.91
C LEU A 123 29.22 6.58 -1.66
N MET A 124 28.15 7.03 -1.03
CA MET A 124 27.32 8.11 -1.56
C MET A 124 27.13 9.18 -0.50
N THR A 125 27.36 10.44 -0.85
CA THR A 125 27.02 11.57 -0.01
C THR A 125 25.79 12.25 -0.59
N VAL A 126 24.72 12.29 0.18
CA VAL A 126 23.50 13.04 -0.14
C VAL A 126 23.64 14.43 0.47
N VAL A 127 23.32 15.46 -0.32
CA VAL A 127 23.25 16.85 0.16
C VAL A 127 21.80 17.29 0.20
N GLU A 128 21.24 17.45 1.40
CA GLU A 128 19.88 17.92 1.67
C GLU A 128 19.94 19.33 2.27
N GLY A 129 19.96 20.36 1.42
CA GLY A 129 20.17 21.73 1.88
C GLY A 129 21.56 21.89 2.51
N ASP A 130 21.63 22.23 3.79
CA ASP A 130 22.88 22.37 4.54
C ASP A 130 23.35 21.05 5.20
N ALA A 131 22.50 20.02 5.23
CA ALA A 131 22.83 18.73 5.82
C ALA A 131 23.50 17.80 4.79
N LYS A 132 24.61 17.17 5.19
CA LYS A 132 25.27 16.11 4.42
C LYS A 132 25.08 14.78 5.13
N SER A 133 24.68 13.76 4.38
CA SER A 133 24.47 12.41 4.92
C SER A 133 25.23 11.40 4.08
N VAL A 134 25.98 10.53 4.73
CA VAL A 134 26.92 9.63 4.08
C VAL A 134 26.38 8.21 4.16
N PHE A 135 26.01 7.68 3.01
CA PHE A 135 25.50 6.34 2.83
C PHE A 135 26.65 5.40 2.48
N LYS A 136 26.90 4.41 3.35
CA LYS A 136 27.92 3.37 3.17
C LYS A 136 27.25 2.03 2.88
N PRO A 137 27.79 1.21 1.96
CA PRO A 137 27.24 -0.10 1.71
C PRO A 137 27.40 -1.00 2.94
N GLU A 138 26.38 -1.80 3.23
CA GLU A 138 26.43 -2.80 4.30
C GLU A 138 27.52 -3.84 3.99
N ARG A 139 28.39 -4.12 4.96
CA ARG A 139 29.49 -5.07 4.85
C ARG A 139 29.39 -6.13 5.94
N ASP A 140 29.83 -7.34 5.63
CA ASP A 140 29.94 -8.43 6.59
C ASP A 140 31.15 -8.23 7.51
N GLU A 141 31.27 -9.09 8.53
CA GLU A 141 32.40 -9.08 9.48
C GLU A 141 33.78 -9.25 8.81
N LYS A 142 33.80 -9.73 7.55
CA LYS A 142 35.01 -9.93 6.74
C LYS A 142 35.28 -8.74 5.81
N GLY A 143 34.49 -7.67 5.89
CA GLY A 143 34.62 -6.47 5.07
C GLY A 143 34.11 -6.62 3.63
N LYS A 144 33.48 -7.74 3.27
CA LYS A 144 32.86 -7.97 1.97
C LYS A 144 31.45 -7.37 1.95
N LEU A 145 30.98 -6.95 0.78
CA LEU A 145 29.61 -6.47 0.60
C LEU A 145 28.61 -7.55 1.02
N LEU A 146 27.72 -7.18 1.94
CA LEU A 146 26.75 -8.10 2.51
C LEU A 146 25.53 -8.17 1.59
N ILE A 147 25.44 -9.24 0.80
CA ILE A 147 24.27 -9.54 -0.03
C ILE A 147 23.42 -10.56 0.75
N ARG A 148 22.32 -10.10 1.34
CA ARG A 148 21.39 -11.00 2.04
C ARG A 148 20.66 -11.85 1.01
N LYS A 149 20.61 -13.16 1.27
CA LYS A 149 19.69 -14.05 0.58
C LYS A 149 18.42 -14.10 1.41
N ASN A 150 17.33 -13.55 0.89
CA ASN A 150 16.03 -13.74 1.52
C ASN A 150 15.49 -15.09 1.08
N GLN A 151 15.49 -16.04 2.01
CA GLN A 151 14.96 -17.37 1.78
C GLN A 151 13.50 -17.36 2.21
N SER A 152 12.61 -17.04 1.28
CA SER A 152 11.17 -17.22 1.49
C SER A 152 10.80 -18.69 1.26
N MET A 153 9.69 -19.13 1.84
CA MET A 153 9.18 -20.51 1.71
C MET A 153 8.98 -20.96 0.25
N PHE A 154 8.84 -20.03 -0.70
CA PHE A 154 8.51 -20.30 -2.10
C PHE A 154 9.55 -19.78 -3.11
N ALA A 155 10.54 -18.98 -2.69
CA ALA A 155 11.60 -18.48 -3.57
C ALA A 155 12.83 -17.98 -2.80
N SER A 156 14.03 -18.22 -3.34
CA SER A 156 15.25 -17.52 -2.93
C SER A 156 15.44 -16.29 -3.80
N GLN A 157 15.27 -15.10 -3.22
CA GLN A 157 15.61 -13.85 -3.88
C GLN A 157 16.86 -13.24 -3.24
N GLN A 158 17.80 -12.80 -4.08
CA GLN A 158 18.93 -12.00 -3.61
C GLN A 158 18.40 -10.60 -3.32
N GLU A 159 18.55 -10.13 -2.08
CA GLU A 159 18.18 -8.76 -1.76
C GLU A 159 19.20 -7.80 -2.39
N PRO A 160 18.75 -6.65 -2.93
CA PRO A 160 19.65 -5.61 -3.41
C PRO A 160 20.54 -5.08 -2.27
N LEU A 161 21.74 -4.62 -2.60
CA LEU A 161 22.67 -4.08 -1.62
C LEU A 161 22.06 -2.88 -0.89
N ARG A 162 22.19 -2.87 0.44
CA ARG A 162 21.68 -1.79 1.30
C ARG A 162 22.80 -0.80 1.58
N TYR A 163 22.48 0.48 1.51
CA TYR A 163 23.32 1.57 1.94
C TYR A 163 22.71 2.21 3.18
N LEU A 164 23.52 2.31 4.23
CA LEU A 164 23.11 2.80 5.55
C LEU A 164 23.78 4.15 5.82
N ASP A 165 22.99 5.08 6.33
CA ASP A 165 23.46 6.35 6.90
C ASP A 165 23.71 6.20 8.42
N GLU A 166 24.42 7.16 9.02
CA GLU A 166 24.70 7.19 10.47
C GLU A 166 23.41 7.23 11.31
N ASN A 167 22.34 7.79 10.73
CA ASN A 167 21.00 7.84 11.33
C ASN A 167 20.18 6.55 11.13
N GLY A 168 20.76 5.49 10.58
CA GLY A 168 20.07 4.22 10.32
C GLY A 168 19.07 4.23 9.15
N ARG A 169 19.11 5.27 8.31
CA ARG A 169 18.29 5.36 7.08
C ARG A 169 18.83 4.40 6.03
N VAL A 170 17.93 3.73 5.30
CA VAL A 170 18.29 2.70 4.30
C VAL A 170 17.95 3.17 2.90
N MET A 171 18.95 3.10 2.01
CA MET A 171 18.83 3.27 0.56
C MET A 171 19.19 1.95 -0.12
N LEU A 172 18.46 1.54 -1.16
CA LEU A 172 18.69 0.27 -1.86
C LEU A 172 19.41 0.51 -3.18
N GLU A 173 20.18 -0.47 -3.63
CA GLU A 173 20.92 -0.45 -4.91
C GLU A 173 20.02 -0.23 -6.13
N ASP A 174 18.80 -0.76 -6.11
CA ASP A 174 17.82 -0.61 -7.19
C ASP A 174 17.14 0.77 -7.24
N SER A 175 17.26 1.54 -6.15
CA SER A 175 16.58 2.81 -5.93
C SER A 175 17.53 3.84 -5.31
N LEU A 176 18.72 3.97 -5.92
CA LEU A 176 19.71 4.97 -5.54
C LEU A 176 19.08 6.37 -5.49
N GLY A 177 19.36 7.09 -4.40
CA GLY A 177 18.80 8.42 -4.17
C GLY A 177 17.41 8.44 -3.53
N GLN A 178 16.82 7.29 -3.19
CA GLN A 178 15.57 7.21 -2.44
C GLN A 178 15.80 6.56 -1.08
N ILE A 179 15.18 7.11 -0.04
CA ILE A 179 15.19 6.53 1.31
C ILE A 179 13.86 5.83 1.53
N THR A 180 13.93 4.60 2.04
CA THR A 180 12.73 3.91 2.54
C THR A 180 12.56 4.22 4.02
N THR A 181 11.47 4.90 4.39
CA THR A 181 11.14 5.17 5.79
C THR A 181 9.86 4.43 6.18
N PHE A 182 9.86 3.81 7.35
CA PHE A 182 8.67 3.17 7.89
C PHE A 182 7.77 4.24 8.52
N LYS A 183 6.51 4.34 8.07
CA LYS A 183 5.53 5.24 8.66
C LYS A 183 4.56 4.48 9.55
N THR A 184 4.78 4.59 10.87
CA THR A 184 3.93 3.96 11.89
C THR A 184 2.46 4.36 11.77
N SER A 185 2.17 5.62 11.42
CA SER A 185 0.80 6.11 11.22
C SER A 185 0.05 5.31 10.16
N ASN A 186 0.71 5.00 9.05
CA ASN A 186 0.10 4.27 7.93
C ASN A 186 -0.16 2.81 8.33
N PHE A 187 0.78 2.21 9.05
CA PHE A 187 0.63 0.87 9.60
C PHE A 187 -0.55 0.75 10.56
N THR A 188 -0.63 1.65 11.55
CA THR A 188 -1.72 1.64 12.53
C THR A 188 -3.07 1.93 11.88
N ALA A 189 -3.15 2.89 10.96
CA ALA A 189 -4.38 3.19 10.25
C ALA A 189 -4.86 2.02 9.38
N ASN A 190 -3.95 1.31 8.72
CA ASN A 190 -4.30 0.14 7.93
C ASN A 190 -4.82 -1.01 8.81
N ILE A 191 -4.20 -1.26 9.97
CA ILE A 191 -4.70 -2.25 10.94
C ILE A 191 -6.11 -1.86 11.40
N PHE A 192 -6.31 -0.59 11.75
CA PHE A 192 -7.62 -0.10 12.18
C PHE A 192 -8.69 -0.33 11.12
N LEU A 193 -8.41 -0.04 9.84
CA LEU A 193 -9.36 -0.26 8.75
C LEU A 193 -9.71 -1.74 8.55
N ASN A 194 -8.73 -2.64 8.70
CA ASN A 194 -8.98 -4.07 8.63
C ASN A 194 -9.86 -4.57 9.78
N VAL A 195 -9.56 -4.15 11.01
CA VAL A 195 -10.36 -4.49 12.19
C VAL A 195 -11.77 -3.91 12.06
N LEU A 196 -11.91 -2.67 11.59
CA LEU A 196 -13.19 -2.03 11.36
C LEU A 196 -14.01 -2.79 10.32
N MET A 197 -13.39 -3.21 9.21
CA MET A 197 -14.07 -3.99 8.16
C MET A 197 -14.54 -5.35 8.70
N LEU A 198 -13.69 -6.07 9.42
CA LEU A 198 -14.06 -7.34 10.05
C LEU A 198 -15.18 -7.14 11.07
N GLY A 199 -15.09 -6.07 11.88
CA GLY A 199 -16.12 -5.66 12.82
C GLY A 199 -17.44 -5.31 12.13
N GLY A 200 -17.40 -4.66 10.97
CA GLY A 200 -18.56 -4.36 10.14
C GLY A 200 -19.27 -5.61 9.64
N TRP A 201 -18.50 -6.60 9.13
CA TRP A 201 -19.05 -7.91 8.77
C TRP A 201 -19.65 -8.65 9.96
N PHE A 202 -18.94 -8.66 11.08
CA PHE A 202 -19.41 -9.32 12.30
C PHE A 202 -20.69 -8.66 12.84
N ALA A 203 -20.77 -7.33 12.86
CA ALA A 203 -21.95 -6.57 13.26
C ALA A 203 -23.12 -6.75 12.28
N ALA A 204 -22.85 -6.91 10.99
CA ALA A 204 -23.87 -7.25 9.99
C ALA A 204 -24.45 -8.66 10.24
N LEU A 205 -23.60 -9.64 10.50
CA LEU A 205 -24.04 -11.03 10.63
C LEU A 205 -24.64 -11.36 12.01
N TRP A 206 -24.08 -10.83 13.09
CA TRP A 206 -24.50 -11.18 14.44
C TRP A 206 -25.76 -10.42 14.90
N PRO A 207 -25.72 -9.11 15.24
CA PRO A 207 -26.91 -8.44 15.76
C PRO A 207 -27.96 -8.17 14.67
N LEU A 208 -27.57 -7.86 13.43
CA LEU A 208 -28.53 -7.51 12.36
C LEU A 208 -29.20 -8.74 11.74
N LEU A 209 -28.41 -9.75 11.35
CA LEU A 209 -28.91 -10.97 10.72
C LEU A 209 -29.15 -12.13 11.71
N ARG A 210 -28.90 -11.91 13.01
CA ARG A 210 -29.23 -12.84 14.12
C ARG A 210 -28.53 -14.21 14.05
N PHE A 211 -27.38 -14.31 13.39
CA PHE A 211 -26.60 -15.54 13.47
C PHE A 211 -26.05 -15.78 14.87
N GLN A 212 -25.84 -17.04 15.25
CA GLN A 212 -25.09 -17.35 16.47
C GLN A 212 -23.66 -16.78 16.38
N TRP A 213 -23.12 -16.36 17.52
CA TRP A 213 -21.84 -15.65 17.61
C TRP A 213 -20.70 -16.36 16.88
N SER A 214 -20.55 -17.68 17.06
CA SER A 214 -19.49 -18.48 16.42
C SER A 214 -19.65 -18.53 14.89
N HIS A 215 -20.87 -18.74 14.41
CA HIS A 215 -21.17 -18.74 12.97
C HIS A 215 -20.97 -17.34 12.36
N ALA A 216 -21.41 -16.29 13.05
CA ALA A 216 -21.24 -14.92 12.61
C ALA A 216 -19.75 -14.55 12.50
N LEU A 217 -18.93 -14.92 13.50
CA LEU A 217 -17.49 -14.67 13.48
C LEU A 217 -16.79 -15.45 12.35
N GLY A 218 -17.11 -16.74 12.20
CA GLY A 218 -16.54 -17.58 11.13
C GLY A 218 -16.87 -17.05 9.74
N GLN A 219 -18.14 -16.71 9.50
CA GLN A 219 -18.58 -16.11 8.24
C GLN A 219 -17.98 -14.71 8.01
N ALA A 220 -17.92 -13.89 9.05
CA ALA A 220 -17.31 -12.56 8.96
C ALA A 220 -15.85 -12.65 8.51
N LEU A 221 -15.09 -13.61 9.04
CA LEU A 221 -13.70 -13.84 8.64
C LEU A 221 -13.60 -14.28 7.18
N VAL A 222 -14.47 -15.19 6.72
CA VAL A 222 -14.49 -15.62 5.32
C VAL A 222 -14.84 -14.47 4.37
N PHE A 223 -15.94 -13.75 4.63
CA PHE A 223 -16.33 -12.63 3.77
C PHE A 223 -15.34 -11.47 3.81
N TRP A 224 -14.75 -11.20 4.97
CA TRP A 224 -13.67 -10.24 5.10
C TRP A 224 -12.46 -10.64 4.22
N LEU A 225 -12.01 -11.90 4.27
CA LEU A 225 -10.93 -12.38 3.42
C LEU A 225 -11.27 -12.26 1.93
N VAL A 226 -12.47 -12.68 1.52
CA VAL A 226 -12.93 -12.56 0.13
C VAL A 226 -12.93 -11.10 -0.32
N MET A 227 -13.44 -10.18 0.50
CA MET A 227 -13.41 -8.74 0.20
C MET A 227 -11.98 -8.23 0.05
N MET A 228 -11.08 -8.62 0.96
CA MET A 228 -9.68 -8.18 0.93
C MET A 228 -8.89 -8.72 -0.25
N MET A 229 -9.23 -9.90 -0.75
CA MET A 229 -8.54 -10.53 -1.88
C MET A 229 -9.10 -10.12 -3.24
N PHE A 230 -10.42 -9.99 -3.37
CA PHE A 230 -11.06 -9.89 -4.69
C PHE A 230 -11.75 -8.55 -4.95
N VAL A 231 -12.21 -7.85 -3.91
CA VAL A 231 -13.01 -6.63 -4.09
C VAL A 231 -12.19 -5.37 -3.81
N MET A 232 -11.50 -5.32 -2.67
CA MET A 232 -10.75 -4.14 -2.24
C MET A 232 -9.58 -3.79 -3.16
N PRO A 233 -8.73 -4.72 -3.63
CA PRO A 233 -7.61 -4.36 -4.50
C PRO A 233 -8.03 -3.65 -5.80
N PRO A 234 -8.94 -4.20 -6.64
CA PRO A 234 -9.35 -3.50 -7.86
C PRO A 234 -10.09 -2.19 -7.56
N LEU A 235 -10.90 -2.15 -6.50
CA LEU A 235 -11.62 -0.95 -6.07
C LEU A 235 -10.65 0.19 -5.70
N LEU A 236 -9.67 -0.10 -4.84
CA LEU A 236 -8.69 0.89 -4.37
C LEU A 236 -7.75 1.34 -5.50
N ASN A 237 -7.29 0.42 -6.35
CA ASN A 237 -6.48 0.75 -7.53
C ASN A 237 -7.23 1.70 -8.47
N TYR A 238 -8.53 1.47 -8.68
CA TYR A 238 -9.34 2.37 -9.48
C TYR A 238 -9.52 3.75 -8.83
N VAL A 239 -9.82 3.79 -7.52
CA VAL A 239 -9.94 5.04 -6.75
C VAL A 239 -8.68 5.89 -6.85
N GLU A 240 -7.51 5.25 -6.72
CA GLU A 240 -6.22 5.90 -6.84
C GLU A 240 -6.00 6.50 -8.23
N SER A 241 -6.36 5.76 -9.30
CA SER A 241 -6.27 6.26 -10.67
C SER A 241 -7.09 7.54 -10.87
N VAL A 242 -8.32 7.57 -10.35
CA VAL A 242 -9.23 8.72 -10.43
C VAL A 242 -8.72 9.90 -9.60
N ALA A 243 -8.16 9.66 -8.41
CA ALA A 243 -7.56 10.69 -7.57
C ALA A 243 -6.33 11.33 -8.26
N LYS A 244 -5.45 10.50 -8.83
CA LYS A 244 -4.25 10.94 -9.58
C LYS A 244 -4.62 11.74 -10.83
N GLU A 245 -5.63 11.31 -11.57
CA GLU A 245 -6.14 12.04 -12.74
C GLU A 245 -6.67 13.43 -12.37
N ARG A 246 -7.52 13.51 -11.32
CA ARG A 246 -8.04 14.80 -10.84
C ARG A 246 -6.92 15.76 -10.40
N ALA A 247 -5.90 15.26 -9.70
CA ALA A 247 -4.76 16.07 -9.27
C ALA A 247 -3.97 16.64 -10.45
N LYS A 248 -3.79 15.85 -11.53
CA LYS A 248 -3.16 16.32 -12.77
C LYS A 248 -3.98 17.43 -13.43
N THR A 249 -5.29 17.23 -13.61
CA THR A 249 -6.17 18.24 -14.20
C THR A 249 -6.16 19.55 -13.40
N ALA A 250 -6.19 19.47 -12.07
CA ALA A 250 -6.14 20.65 -11.20
C ALA A 250 -4.82 21.43 -11.30
N THR A 251 -3.72 20.76 -11.67
CA THR A 251 -2.41 21.39 -11.88
C THR A 251 -2.32 22.09 -13.24
N ILE A 252 -2.99 21.55 -14.27
CA ILE A 252 -2.98 22.13 -15.64
C ILE A 252 -3.84 23.40 -15.73
N VAL A 253 -4.88 23.51 -14.89
CA VAL A 253 -5.82 24.65 -14.89
C VAL A 253 -5.30 25.83 -14.05
N ARG A 254 -4.19 25.66 -13.32
CA ARG A 254 -3.50 26.74 -12.60
C ARG A 254 -2.38 27.33 -13.43
#